data_AF-A0A519W108-F1
#
_entry.id   AF-A0A519W108-F1
#
_cell.length_a   1.000
_cell.length_b   1.000
_cell.length_c   1.000
_cell.angle_alpha   90.00
_cell.angle_beta   90.00
_cell.angle_gamma   90.00
#
_symmetry.space_group_name_H-M   'P 1'
#
loop_
_entity.id
_entity.type
_entity.pdbx_description
1 polymer ?
#
loop_
_entity_poly.entity_id
_entity_poly.type
_entity_poly.pdbx_seq_one_letter_code
_entity_poly.pdbx_strand_id
1 'polypeptide(L)'
;MKFPVFLLLLFTTSLYAQRSNQYVTNVKAPLIVTEKSKINWQTNSLENVVAAARLENKRILVYFTAKWCGPCKKMDQNVFQDDSVVNMVGKYIAVKIDVDSWTAANWVNRFPAKSLPTFFMLDTAGKPTSSRVGYMEKIQFLDFLGSISLAQQSNTLEAPLIDTKRRRWKHKLSMGFGTGVSNLTNTEAAKIFAYDARVGISIEKKRVFFNPYLQFASLGNADARLNYLRIPIDFGLNAYRGQVLGLAGGYRLLAGPYYALLLNQSGYKAKKYDVGLNYGIGAYIGDIDRMSFELSFKVSQGFADVNSIMPGNQQNKYIGLSVNFGLKKG
;
A
#
# COMPACT_ATOMS: atom_id res chain seq x y z
N MET A 1 -41.88 57.51 -56.58
CA MET A 1 -42.94 56.80 -57.34
C MET A 1 -42.97 55.35 -56.85
N LYS A 2 -44.13 54.90 -56.33
CA LYS A 2 -44.49 53.53 -55.85
C LYS A 2 -43.73 53.02 -54.60
N PHE A 3 -44.20 53.32 -53.39
CA PHE A 3 -45.19 52.61 -52.53
C PHE A 3 -44.70 51.31 -51.85
N PRO A 4 -45.10 51.06 -50.58
CA PRO A 4 -44.30 50.43 -49.52
C PRO A 4 -44.98 49.20 -48.86
N VAL A 5 -44.49 48.86 -47.66
CA VAL A 5 -45.18 48.27 -46.50
C VAL A 5 -45.15 46.73 -46.31
N PHE A 6 -45.09 46.40 -45.02
CA PHE A 6 -45.45 45.18 -44.29
C PHE A 6 -44.30 44.16 -44.11
N LEU A 7 -43.93 43.68 -42.91
CA LEU A 7 -44.41 43.90 -41.54
C LEU A 7 -43.56 43.01 -40.60
N LEU A 8 -43.29 43.47 -39.36
CA LEU A 8 -43.33 42.74 -38.06
C LEU A 8 -42.84 41.27 -37.98
N LEU A 9 -42.12 40.75 -36.99
CA LEU A 9 -41.84 41.10 -35.58
C LEU A 9 -40.76 40.11 -35.09
N LEU A 10 -39.99 40.54 -34.10
CA LEU A 10 -39.48 39.79 -32.93
C LEU A 10 -38.86 38.39 -33.13
N PHE A 11 -37.68 38.18 -32.57
CA PHE A 11 -37.55 37.40 -31.32
C PHE A 11 -36.07 37.33 -30.91
N THR A 12 -35.86 37.57 -29.63
CA THR A 12 -34.64 37.38 -28.86
C THR A 12 -34.13 35.94 -28.93
N THR A 13 -32.82 35.73 -29.06
CA THR A 13 -32.07 34.72 -28.27
C THR A 13 -30.55 34.89 -28.45
N SER A 14 -29.89 35.18 -27.33
CA SER A 14 -28.53 34.68 -27.00
C SER A 14 -28.36 33.24 -27.47
N LEU A 15 -27.25 32.91 -28.15
CA LEU A 15 -26.65 31.57 -28.23
C LEU A 15 -25.20 31.75 -28.70
N TYR A 16 -24.27 31.72 -27.75
CA TYR A 16 -23.34 30.59 -27.57
C TYR A 16 -22.39 30.38 -28.75
N ALA A 17 -21.15 30.85 -28.55
CA ALA A 17 -19.98 30.36 -29.25
C ALA A 17 -19.84 28.85 -28.99
N GLN A 18 -20.33 28.05 -29.95
CA GLN A 18 -20.31 26.61 -29.89
C GLN A 18 -18.93 26.14 -30.33
N ARG A 19 -18.07 25.90 -29.34
CA ARG A 19 -16.81 25.17 -29.43
C ARG A 19 -17.08 23.85 -30.15
N SER A 20 -16.56 23.70 -31.37
CA SER A 20 -16.72 22.51 -32.18
C SER A 20 -16.18 21.30 -31.43
N ASN A 21 -17.12 20.45 -31.01
CA ASN A 21 -16.87 19.17 -30.36
C ASN A 21 -16.34 18.21 -31.42
N GLN A 22 -15.02 18.03 -31.51
CA GLN A 22 -14.47 16.94 -32.32
C GLN A 22 -14.74 15.63 -31.60
N TYR A 23 -15.73 14.89 -32.10
CA TYR A 23 -15.98 13.51 -31.75
C TYR A 23 -14.73 12.69 -32.11
N VAL A 24 -13.95 12.32 -31.09
CA VAL A 24 -12.94 11.26 -31.21
C VAL A 24 -13.72 9.97 -31.42
N THR A 25 -13.86 9.56 -32.68
CA THR A 25 -14.36 8.24 -33.01
C THR A 25 -13.41 7.21 -32.43
N ASN A 26 -13.91 6.37 -31.51
CA ASN A 26 -13.21 5.21 -30.98
C ASN A 26 -12.92 4.23 -32.12
N VAL A 27 -11.79 4.42 -32.81
CA VAL A 27 -11.19 3.36 -33.61
C VAL A 27 -10.57 2.38 -32.62
N LYS A 28 -11.29 1.30 -32.35
CA LYS A 28 -10.75 0.13 -31.66
C LYS A 28 -9.66 -0.43 -32.57
N ALA A 29 -8.41 -0.02 -32.34
CA ALA A 29 -7.26 -0.58 -33.04
C ALA A 29 -7.30 -2.10 -32.87
N PRO A 30 -7.09 -2.88 -33.94
CA PRO A 30 -7.03 -4.34 -33.82
C PRO A 30 -5.91 -4.68 -32.84
N LEU A 31 -6.23 -5.51 -31.85
CA LEU A 31 -5.24 -6.09 -30.94
C LEU A 31 -4.32 -6.96 -31.78
N ILE A 32 -3.16 -6.43 -32.16
CA ILE A 32 -2.05 -7.24 -32.63
C ILE A 32 -1.67 -8.10 -31.43
N VAL A 33 -2.02 -9.38 -31.47
CA VAL A 33 -1.51 -10.38 -30.54
C VAL A 33 -0.04 -10.56 -30.89
N THR A 34 0.83 -9.71 -30.35
CA THR A 34 2.27 -9.95 -30.40
C THR A 34 2.54 -11.20 -29.57
N GLU A 35 3.12 -12.23 -30.18
CA GLU A 35 3.71 -13.34 -29.43
C GLU A 35 4.54 -12.78 -28.27
N LYS A 36 4.38 -13.36 -27.08
CA LYS A 36 5.11 -12.94 -25.88
C LYS A 36 6.60 -13.06 -26.14
N SER A 37 7.24 -11.95 -26.51
CA SER A 37 8.66 -11.93 -26.84
C SER A 37 9.46 -12.37 -25.61
N LYS A 38 10.42 -13.27 -25.80
CA LYS A 38 11.31 -13.75 -24.73
C LYS A 38 12.72 -13.21 -24.99
N ILE A 39 13.48 -12.99 -23.92
CA ILE A 39 14.91 -12.65 -24.04
C ILE A 39 15.63 -13.80 -24.75
N ASN A 40 16.33 -13.48 -25.83
CA ASN A 40 17.21 -14.41 -26.52
C ASN A 40 18.57 -14.49 -25.80
N TRP A 41 18.67 -15.37 -24.82
CA TRP A 41 19.91 -15.61 -24.08
C TRP A 41 20.89 -16.45 -24.90
N GLN A 42 22.04 -15.87 -25.23
CA GLN A 42 23.14 -16.60 -25.85
C GLN A 42 23.97 -17.34 -24.79
N THR A 43 24.55 -18.46 -25.18
CA THR A 43 25.46 -19.28 -24.35
C THR A 43 26.82 -19.47 -25.04
N ASN A 44 27.19 -18.56 -25.93
CA ASN A 44 28.39 -18.63 -26.77
C ASN A 44 29.67 -18.28 -25.99
N SER A 45 30.83 -18.56 -26.59
CA SER A 45 32.12 -18.14 -26.03
C SER A 45 32.27 -16.61 -26.02
N LEU A 46 33.13 -16.09 -25.13
CA LEU A 46 33.39 -14.66 -25.01
C LEU A 46 33.86 -14.04 -26.33
N GLU A 47 34.71 -14.75 -27.08
CA GLU A 47 35.27 -14.29 -28.34
C GLU A 47 34.16 -14.08 -29.39
N ASN A 48 33.24 -15.03 -29.50
CA ASN A 48 32.11 -14.95 -30.43
C ASN A 48 31.13 -13.83 -30.05
N VAL A 49 30.88 -13.67 -28.76
CA VAL A 49 30.02 -12.61 -28.24
C VAL A 49 30.62 -11.23 -28.52
N VAL A 50 31.94 -11.07 -28.33
CA VAL A 50 32.64 -9.80 -28.64
C VAL A 50 32.65 -9.53 -30.15
N ALA A 51 32.86 -10.56 -30.98
CA ALA A 51 32.76 -10.40 -32.42
C ALA A 51 31.36 -9.93 -32.86
N ALA A 52 30.30 -10.57 -32.35
CA ALA A 52 28.91 -10.18 -32.61
C ALA A 52 28.61 -8.76 -32.10
N ALA A 53 29.09 -8.39 -30.91
CA ALA A 53 28.94 -7.06 -30.34
C ALA A 53 29.57 -5.97 -31.21
N ARG A 54 30.74 -6.23 -31.80
CA ARG A 54 31.40 -5.30 -32.75
C ARG A 54 30.63 -5.18 -34.06
N LEU A 55 30.17 -6.31 -34.61
CA LEU A 55 29.43 -6.34 -35.88
C LEU A 55 28.07 -5.64 -35.77
N GLU A 56 27.32 -5.92 -34.69
CA GLU A 56 26.00 -5.34 -34.45
C GLU A 56 26.07 -3.96 -33.79
N ASN A 57 27.28 -3.49 -33.41
CA ASN A 57 27.52 -2.29 -32.62
C ASN A 57 26.64 -2.23 -31.34
N LYS A 58 26.50 -3.38 -30.68
CA LYS A 58 25.71 -3.54 -29.46
C LYS A 58 26.61 -3.83 -28.27
N ARG A 59 26.27 -3.24 -27.12
CA ARG A 59 26.91 -3.58 -25.83
C ARG A 59 26.50 -4.97 -25.39
N ILE A 60 27.30 -5.58 -24.52
CA ILE A 60 27.08 -6.96 -24.07
C ILE A 60 26.52 -6.94 -22.65
N LEU A 61 25.42 -7.64 -22.43
CA LEU A 61 24.85 -7.90 -21.11
C LEU A 61 25.16 -9.34 -20.72
N VAL A 62 25.99 -9.53 -19.69
CA VAL A 62 26.34 -10.86 -19.16
C VAL A 62 25.56 -11.08 -17.88
N TYR A 63 24.89 -12.23 -17.77
CA TYR A 63 24.13 -12.66 -16.61
C TYR A 63 24.66 -13.99 -16.08
N PHE A 64 25.32 -13.97 -14.93
CA PHE A 64 25.77 -15.15 -14.20
C PHE A 64 24.67 -15.69 -13.28
N THR A 65 24.40 -16.99 -13.40
CA THR A 65 23.33 -17.71 -12.70
C THR A 65 23.78 -19.13 -12.32
N ALA A 66 22.91 -19.86 -11.60
CA ALA A 66 23.05 -21.30 -11.34
C ALA A 66 21.68 -21.94 -11.14
N LYS A 67 21.57 -23.26 -11.38
CA LYS A 67 20.31 -24.00 -11.19
C LYS A 67 19.80 -23.99 -9.74
N TRP A 68 20.70 -23.93 -8.77
CA TRP A 68 20.38 -23.87 -7.34
C TRP A 68 20.12 -22.44 -6.82
N CYS A 69 20.34 -21.42 -7.66
CA CYS A 69 20.18 -20.02 -7.25
C CYS A 69 18.69 -19.64 -7.15
N GLY A 70 18.16 -19.60 -5.93
CA GLY A 70 16.78 -19.16 -5.64
C GLY A 70 16.45 -17.75 -6.15
N PRO A 71 17.26 -16.71 -5.85
CA PRO A 71 17.01 -15.36 -6.34
C PRO A 71 17.07 -15.24 -7.87
N CYS A 72 17.88 -16.06 -8.54
CA CYS A 72 17.95 -16.12 -10.00
C CYS A 72 16.62 -16.58 -10.61
N LYS A 73 16.03 -17.65 -10.05
CA LYS A 73 14.71 -18.14 -10.47
C LYS A 73 13.62 -17.07 -10.30
N LYS A 74 13.71 -16.28 -9.22
CA LYS A 74 12.78 -15.15 -9.01
C LYS A 74 12.91 -14.08 -10.09
N MET A 75 14.12 -13.73 -10.53
CA MET A 75 14.30 -12.79 -11.65
C MET A 75 13.79 -13.37 -12.97
N ASP A 76 14.06 -14.64 -13.25
CA ASP A 76 13.57 -15.33 -14.46
C ASP A 76 12.02 -15.30 -14.54
N GLN A 77 11.32 -15.33 -13.39
CA GLN A 77 9.86 -15.29 -13.30
C GLN A 77 9.27 -13.88 -13.27
N ASN A 78 9.85 -12.98 -12.47
CA ASN A 78 9.23 -11.69 -12.15
C ASN A 78 9.77 -10.52 -12.99
N VAL A 79 10.97 -10.65 -13.57
CA VAL A 79 11.66 -9.56 -14.26
C VAL A 79 11.81 -9.86 -15.75
N PHE A 80 12.33 -11.03 -16.10
CA PHE A 80 12.64 -11.37 -17.50
C PHE A 80 11.42 -11.80 -18.32
N GLN A 81 10.25 -11.91 -17.70
CA GLN A 81 8.97 -12.14 -18.38
C GLN A 81 8.26 -10.85 -18.81
N ASP A 82 8.75 -9.70 -18.38
CA ASP A 82 8.13 -8.40 -18.65
C ASP A 82 8.56 -7.87 -20.02
N ASP A 83 7.59 -7.50 -20.86
CA ASP A 83 7.85 -7.06 -22.24
C ASP A 83 8.75 -5.83 -22.32
N SER A 84 8.67 -4.92 -21.33
CA SER A 84 9.55 -3.74 -21.30
C SER A 84 11.01 -4.14 -21.07
N VAL A 85 11.23 -5.16 -20.24
CA VAL A 85 12.56 -5.72 -19.99
C VAL A 85 13.06 -6.49 -21.21
N VAL A 86 12.21 -7.32 -21.82
CA VAL A 86 12.58 -8.08 -23.02
C VAL A 86 13.00 -7.15 -24.15
N ASN A 87 12.19 -6.13 -24.44
CA ASN A 87 12.47 -5.14 -25.48
C ASN A 87 13.76 -4.37 -25.20
N MET A 88 14.02 -4.03 -23.94
CA MET A 88 15.26 -3.33 -23.58
C MET A 88 16.48 -4.23 -23.70
N VAL A 89 16.40 -5.46 -23.22
CA VAL A 89 17.50 -6.43 -23.33
C VAL A 89 17.82 -6.76 -24.79
N GLY A 90 16.83 -6.74 -25.69
CA GLY A 90 17.04 -6.94 -27.13
C GLY A 90 17.97 -5.90 -27.80
N LYS A 91 18.27 -4.78 -27.14
CA LYS A 91 19.25 -3.77 -27.59
C LYS A 91 20.71 -4.17 -27.28
N TYR A 92 20.91 -5.25 -26.54
CA TYR A 92 22.22 -5.76 -26.12
C TYR A 92 22.45 -7.15 -26.71
N ILE A 93 23.71 -7.55 -26.79
CA ILE A 93 24.04 -8.97 -26.90
C ILE A 93 23.88 -9.59 -25.50
N ALA A 94 22.78 -10.29 -25.26
CA ALA A 94 22.44 -10.86 -23.96
C ALA A 94 22.99 -12.28 -23.81
N VAL A 95 23.81 -12.51 -22.78
CA VAL A 95 24.50 -13.78 -22.53
C VAL A 95 24.16 -14.27 -21.15
N LYS A 96 23.70 -15.53 -21.04
CA LYS A 96 23.41 -16.19 -19.76
C LYS A 96 24.47 -17.26 -19.50
N ILE A 97 25.19 -17.13 -18.39
CA ILE A 97 26.25 -18.04 -17.98
C ILE A 97 25.82 -18.78 -16.72
N ASP A 98 25.65 -20.10 -16.83
CA ASP A 98 25.54 -20.98 -15.67
C ASP A 98 26.94 -21.23 -15.11
N VAL A 99 27.23 -20.81 -13.88
CA VAL A 99 28.57 -20.93 -13.30
C VAL A 99 29.02 -22.37 -13.07
N ASP A 100 28.07 -23.32 -13.02
CA ASP A 100 28.35 -24.75 -12.89
C ASP A 100 28.61 -25.42 -14.25
N SER A 101 28.49 -24.68 -15.36
CA SER A 101 28.78 -25.20 -16.71
C SER A 101 30.28 -25.28 -16.98
N TRP A 102 30.71 -26.33 -17.68
CA TRP A 102 32.10 -26.49 -18.12
C TRP A 102 32.57 -25.36 -19.05
N THR A 103 31.65 -24.71 -19.77
CA THR A 103 31.95 -23.55 -20.64
C THR A 103 32.11 -22.24 -19.87
N ALA A 104 31.83 -22.20 -18.57
CA ALA A 104 31.84 -20.99 -17.77
C ALA A 104 33.25 -20.55 -17.32
N ALA A 105 34.25 -21.42 -17.40
CA ALA A 105 35.60 -21.17 -16.88
C ALA A 105 36.20 -19.84 -17.40
N ASN A 106 36.15 -19.60 -18.71
CA ASN A 106 36.67 -18.36 -19.30
C ASN A 106 35.90 -17.12 -18.85
N TRP A 107 34.57 -17.25 -18.65
CA TRP A 107 33.72 -16.17 -18.18
C TRP A 107 33.98 -15.84 -16.71
N VAL A 108 34.03 -16.85 -15.84
CA VAL A 108 34.22 -16.69 -14.40
C VAL A 108 35.64 -16.20 -14.07
N ASN A 109 36.66 -16.66 -14.79
CA ASN A 109 38.04 -16.21 -14.61
C ASN A 109 38.21 -14.73 -14.96
N ARG A 110 37.53 -14.25 -16.01
CA ARG A 110 37.63 -12.86 -16.47
C ARG A 110 36.67 -11.91 -15.75
N PHE A 111 35.54 -12.44 -15.28
CA PHE A 111 34.50 -11.69 -14.57
C PHE A 111 34.06 -12.47 -13.33
N PRO A 112 34.80 -12.35 -12.20
CA PRO A 112 34.57 -13.18 -11.03
C PRO A 112 33.23 -12.84 -10.34
N ALA A 113 32.23 -13.68 -10.59
CA ALA A 113 30.92 -13.61 -9.95
C ALA A 113 30.96 -14.24 -8.55
N LYS A 114 31.32 -13.43 -7.54
CA LYS A 114 31.43 -13.88 -6.13
C LYS A 114 30.10 -14.28 -5.48
N SER A 115 28.97 -13.91 -6.07
CA SER A 115 27.64 -14.34 -5.65
C SER A 115 26.66 -14.28 -6.83
N LEU A 116 25.47 -14.86 -6.67
CA LEU A 116 24.48 -14.96 -7.75
C LEU A 116 23.13 -14.35 -7.32
N PRO A 117 22.38 -13.73 -8.24
CA PRO A 117 22.75 -13.43 -9.63
C PRO A 117 23.82 -12.33 -9.71
N THR A 118 24.67 -12.35 -10.74
CA THR A 118 25.61 -11.25 -11.02
C THR A 118 25.50 -10.82 -12.48
N PHE A 119 25.54 -9.52 -12.73
CA PHE A 119 25.43 -8.92 -14.05
C PHE A 119 26.67 -8.09 -14.37
N PHE A 120 27.15 -8.18 -15.60
CA PHE A 120 28.18 -7.31 -16.16
C PHE A 120 27.69 -6.67 -17.45
N MET A 121 27.96 -5.37 -17.59
CA MET A 121 27.81 -4.66 -18.85
C MET A 121 29.18 -4.50 -19.48
N LEU A 122 29.36 -5.01 -20.69
CA LEU A 122 30.60 -4.83 -21.45
C LEU A 122 30.36 -3.86 -22.62
N ASP A 123 31.40 -3.12 -22.98
CA ASP A 123 31.42 -2.40 -24.26
C ASP A 123 31.56 -3.36 -25.45
N THR A 124 31.53 -2.82 -26.67
CA THR A 124 31.72 -3.60 -27.90
C THR A 124 33.11 -4.23 -28.00
N ALA A 125 34.09 -3.78 -27.22
CA ALA A 125 35.42 -4.39 -27.16
C ALA A 125 35.51 -5.53 -26.13
N GLY A 126 34.45 -5.79 -25.36
CA GLY A 126 34.42 -6.81 -24.31
C GLY A 126 35.03 -6.34 -22.97
N LYS A 127 35.25 -5.04 -22.80
CA LYS A 127 35.75 -4.46 -21.54
C LYS A 127 34.56 -4.17 -20.61
N PRO A 128 34.68 -4.53 -19.30
CA PRO A 128 33.61 -4.25 -18.36
C PRO A 128 33.46 -2.74 -18.13
N THR A 129 32.23 -2.28 -18.27
CA THR A 129 31.83 -0.87 -18.08
C THR A 129 31.04 -0.68 -16.79
N SER A 130 30.25 -1.68 -16.38
CA SER A 130 29.57 -1.69 -15.08
C SER A 130 29.25 -3.12 -14.64
N SER A 131 28.98 -3.29 -13.35
CA SER A 131 28.51 -4.56 -12.79
C SER A 131 27.52 -4.35 -11.65
N ARG A 132 26.68 -5.35 -11.42
CA ARG A 132 25.71 -5.43 -10.34
C ARG A 132 25.63 -6.84 -9.80
N VAL A 133 25.54 -6.94 -8.48
CA VAL A 133 25.51 -8.20 -7.75
C VAL A 133 24.20 -8.28 -6.98
N GLY A 134 23.57 -9.45 -6.99
CA GLY A 134 22.33 -9.72 -6.29
C GLY A 134 21.08 -9.47 -7.14
N TYR A 135 19.95 -9.87 -6.56
CA TYR A 135 18.63 -9.73 -7.16
C TYR A 135 18.28 -8.25 -7.42
N MET A 136 17.63 -7.98 -8.55
CA MET A 136 17.09 -6.67 -8.90
C MET A 136 15.61 -6.78 -9.23
N GLU A 137 14.81 -5.84 -8.72
CA GLU A 137 13.43 -5.65 -9.19
C GLU A 137 13.41 -5.02 -10.60
N LYS A 138 12.28 -5.12 -11.32
CA LYS A 138 12.12 -4.64 -12.71
C LYS A 138 12.72 -3.25 -12.96
N ILE A 139 12.37 -2.28 -12.12
CA ILE A 139 12.80 -0.87 -12.29
C ILE A 139 14.32 -0.75 -12.13
N GLN A 140 14.89 -1.44 -11.15
CA GLN A 140 16.34 -1.43 -10.89
C GLN A 140 17.11 -2.09 -12.04
N PHE A 141 16.56 -3.15 -12.62
CA PHE A 141 17.16 -3.81 -13.77
C PHE A 141 17.13 -2.93 -15.02
N LEU A 142 16.00 -2.26 -15.28
CA LEU A 142 15.87 -1.29 -16.38
C LEU A 142 16.80 -0.08 -16.21
N ASP A 143 16.98 0.41 -14.98
CA ASP A 143 17.95 1.45 -14.66
C ASP A 143 19.39 0.98 -14.92
N PHE A 144 19.73 -0.23 -14.49
CA PHE A 144 21.05 -0.83 -14.76
C PHE A 144 21.37 -0.96 -16.25
N LEU A 145 20.37 -1.25 -17.10
CA LEU A 145 20.55 -1.26 -18.55
C LEU A 145 20.82 0.14 -19.11
N GLY A 146 20.53 1.22 -18.38
CA GLY A 146 20.63 2.59 -18.89
C GLY A 146 19.43 2.98 -19.75
N SER A 147 18.28 2.32 -19.56
CA SER A 147 17.03 2.62 -20.27
C SER A 147 16.37 3.93 -19.80
N ILE A 148 16.75 4.41 -18.62
CA ILE A 148 16.24 5.65 -18.03
C ILE A 148 17.16 6.79 -18.50
N SER A 149 16.80 7.45 -19.60
CA SER A 149 17.48 8.66 -20.05
C SER A 149 17.17 9.85 -19.14
N LEU A 150 18.13 10.75 -18.96
CA LEU A 150 18.02 11.98 -18.16
C LEU A 150 16.90 12.94 -18.62
N ALA A 151 16.25 12.68 -19.77
CA ALA A 151 15.08 13.43 -20.23
C ALA A 151 13.75 12.88 -19.68
N GLN A 152 13.72 11.60 -19.28
CA GLN A 152 12.59 11.03 -18.53
C GLN A 152 12.71 11.34 -17.04
N GLN A 153 13.86 11.81 -16.58
CA GLN A 153 14.02 12.27 -15.20
C GLN A 153 13.08 13.44 -14.85
N SER A 154 12.60 14.28 -15.76
CA SER A 154 11.60 15.32 -15.38
C SER A 154 10.16 14.81 -15.25
N ASN A 155 9.81 13.67 -15.87
CA ASN A 155 8.50 13.04 -15.77
C ASN A 155 8.51 11.70 -15.00
N THR A 156 9.67 11.23 -14.55
CA THR A 156 9.86 10.02 -13.73
C THR A 156 10.92 10.16 -12.60
N LEU A 157 11.59 11.31 -12.41
CA LEU A 157 12.16 11.65 -11.09
C LEU A 157 11.07 12.26 -10.22
N GLU A 158 10.44 11.39 -9.44
CA GLU A 158 10.78 11.52 -8.03
C GLU A 158 12.16 10.87 -7.88
N ALA A 159 13.20 11.63 -7.49
CA ALA A 159 14.52 11.10 -7.16
C ALA A 159 14.41 9.83 -6.26
N PRO A 160 15.45 8.96 -6.11
CA PRO A 160 15.51 8.16 -4.91
C PRO A 160 15.64 9.17 -3.79
N LEU A 161 14.51 9.48 -3.16
CA LEU A 161 14.50 10.22 -1.94
C LEU A 161 15.47 9.42 -1.05
N ILE A 162 16.63 10.00 -0.70
CA ILE A 162 16.97 10.01 0.74
C ILE A 162 15.61 10.27 1.36
N ASP A 163 15.02 9.27 2.03
CA ASP A 163 13.61 9.30 2.44
C ASP A 163 13.38 10.45 3.41
N THR A 164 13.26 11.59 2.77
CA THR A 164 12.70 12.84 3.12
C THR A 164 11.39 12.90 2.35
N LYS A 165 10.72 11.74 2.04
CA LYS A 165 9.25 11.77 2.07
C LYS A 165 9.00 12.38 3.41
N ARG A 166 8.54 13.61 3.33
CA ARG A 166 8.20 14.44 4.46
C ARG A 166 7.61 13.49 5.48
N ARG A 167 8.14 13.52 6.70
CA ARG A 167 7.57 12.85 7.87
C ARG A 167 6.17 13.45 8.12
N ARG A 168 5.28 13.24 7.16
CA ARG A 168 3.99 13.86 6.96
C ARG A 168 3.00 12.95 7.63
N TRP A 169 2.18 13.57 8.45
CA TRP A 169 1.04 12.94 9.07
C TRP A 169 0.08 12.48 7.97
N LYS A 170 -0.20 11.18 7.95
CA LYS A 170 -1.19 10.56 7.08
C LYS A 170 -2.52 10.62 7.80
N HIS A 171 -3.58 10.98 7.08
CA HIS A 171 -4.93 11.10 7.65
C HIS A 171 -5.77 9.97 7.06
N LYS A 172 -6.54 9.30 7.91
CA LYS A 172 -7.39 8.19 7.51
C LYS A 172 -8.75 8.33 8.15
N LEU A 173 -9.78 7.96 7.40
CA LEU A 173 -11.09 7.73 7.96
C LEU A 173 -11.13 6.31 8.53
N SER A 174 -11.49 6.18 9.79
CA SER A 174 -11.68 4.90 10.47
C SER A 174 -13.17 4.69 10.72
N MET A 175 -13.70 3.53 10.35
CA MET A 175 -15.07 3.14 10.65
C MET A 175 -15.05 1.72 11.19
N GLY A 176 -15.85 1.43 12.21
CA GLY A 176 -15.89 0.09 12.75
C GLY A 176 -17.06 -0.16 13.67
N PHE A 177 -17.18 -1.41 14.06
CA PHE A 177 -18.14 -1.88 15.03
C PHE A 177 -17.46 -2.89 15.95
N GLY A 178 -17.98 -3.04 17.15
CA GLY A 178 -17.47 -4.00 18.10
C GLY A 178 -18.59 -4.65 18.88
N THR A 179 -18.26 -5.82 19.41
CA THR A 179 -19.08 -6.54 20.36
C THR A 179 -18.22 -6.84 21.58
N GLY A 180 -18.82 -6.95 22.74
CA GLY A 180 -18.07 -7.11 23.96
C GLY A 180 -18.91 -7.54 25.14
N VAL A 181 -18.22 -7.66 26.26
CA VAL A 181 -18.82 -7.94 27.56
C VAL A 181 -18.36 -6.86 28.52
N SER A 182 -19.31 -6.31 29.27
CA SER A 182 -19.08 -5.39 30.37
C SER A 182 -19.15 -6.15 31.68
N ASN A 183 -18.14 -5.96 32.51
CA ASN A 183 -18.05 -6.46 33.87
C ASN A 183 -17.87 -5.28 34.84
N LEU A 184 -18.24 -5.47 36.10
CA LEU A 184 -17.94 -4.54 37.19
C LEU A 184 -16.78 -5.12 38.00
N THR A 185 -15.77 -4.30 38.33
CA THR A 185 -14.55 -4.81 38.98
C THR A 185 -14.81 -5.46 40.35
N ASN A 186 -15.89 -5.09 41.04
CA ASN A 186 -16.20 -5.59 42.38
C ASN A 186 -17.41 -6.54 42.39
N THR A 187 -17.90 -6.99 41.23
CA THR A 187 -19.04 -7.90 41.16
C THR A 187 -18.89 -8.90 40.02
N GLU A 188 -18.87 -10.19 40.34
CA GLU A 188 -18.89 -11.26 39.32
C GLU A 188 -20.25 -11.39 38.62
N ALA A 189 -21.28 -10.73 39.14
CA ALA A 189 -22.68 -11.03 38.87
C ALA A 189 -23.29 -10.39 37.61
N ALA A 190 -22.65 -9.39 37.00
CA ALA A 190 -23.25 -8.66 35.88
C ALA A 190 -22.37 -8.70 34.62
N LYS A 191 -22.42 -9.83 33.90
CA LYS A 191 -21.92 -9.90 32.52
C LYS A 191 -22.96 -9.29 31.60
N ILE A 192 -22.66 -8.12 31.08
CA ILE A 192 -23.57 -7.36 30.24
C ILE A 192 -23.07 -7.38 28.80
N PHE A 193 -23.93 -7.74 27.85
CA PHE A 193 -23.58 -7.68 26.43
C PHE A 193 -23.41 -6.22 25.98
N ALA A 194 -22.37 -5.99 25.19
CA ALA A 194 -22.03 -4.68 24.69
C ALA A 194 -21.87 -4.73 23.17
N TYR A 195 -22.32 -3.67 22.49
CA TYR A 195 -22.01 -3.43 21.10
C TYR A 195 -21.73 -1.96 20.88
N ASP A 196 -20.85 -1.67 19.93
CA ASP A 196 -20.45 -0.31 19.61
C ASP A 196 -20.34 -0.08 18.11
N ALA A 197 -20.56 1.16 17.71
CA ALA A 197 -20.26 1.68 16.38
C ALA A 197 -19.36 2.90 16.53
N ARG A 198 -18.34 3.00 15.69
CA ARG A 198 -17.30 4.02 15.78
C ARG A 198 -16.95 4.61 14.42
N VAL A 199 -16.73 5.93 14.42
CA VAL A 199 -16.19 6.67 13.28
C VAL A 199 -15.14 7.65 13.78
N GLY A 200 -13.99 7.65 13.13
CA GLY A 200 -12.82 8.38 13.60
C GLY A 200 -11.92 8.87 12.49
N ILE A 201 -10.99 9.73 12.87
CA ILE A 201 -9.93 10.19 12.00
C ILE A 201 -8.61 9.74 12.61
N SER A 202 -7.95 8.78 11.97
CA SER A 202 -6.63 8.32 12.41
C SER A 202 -5.54 9.13 11.72
N ILE A 203 -4.65 9.70 12.51
CA ILE A 203 -3.50 10.46 12.08
C ILE A 203 -2.25 9.64 12.39
N GLU A 204 -1.55 9.18 11.36
CA GLU A 204 -0.43 8.26 11.51
C GLU A 204 0.89 8.85 11.01
N LYS A 205 1.98 8.52 11.71
CA LYS A 205 3.34 8.92 11.35
C LYS A 205 4.33 7.81 11.68
N LYS A 206 4.94 7.21 10.66
CA LYS A 206 5.88 6.07 10.80
C LYS A 206 5.26 4.94 11.65
N ARG A 207 5.70 4.80 12.90
CA ARG A 207 5.26 3.78 13.84
C ARG A 207 4.21 4.26 14.82
N VAL A 208 3.93 5.56 14.93
CA VAL A 208 2.93 6.10 15.86
C VAL A 208 1.64 6.43 15.15
N PHE A 209 0.53 6.31 15.86
CA PHE A 209 -0.76 6.83 15.44
C PHE A 209 -1.50 7.52 16.57
N PHE A 210 -2.38 8.41 16.17
CA PHE A 210 -3.29 9.18 17.00
C PHE A 210 -4.67 9.07 16.38
N ASN A 211 -5.64 8.52 17.09
CA ASN A 211 -6.95 8.22 16.54
C ASN A 211 -8.05 8.70 17.49
N PRO A 212 -8.47 9.98 17.40
CA PRO A 212 -9.72 10.45 17.97
C PRO A 212 -10.91 9.88 17.18
N TYR A 213 -11.92 9.41 17.89
CA TYR A 213 -13.15 8.93 17.28
C TYR A 213 -14.38 9.22 18.12
N LEU A 214 -15.52 9.26 17.45
CA LEU A 214 -16.82 9.22 18.08
C LEU A 214 -17.26 7.76 18.15
N GLN A 215 -17.75 7.33 19.31
CA GLN A 215 -18.24 5.98 19.51
C GLN A 215 -19.61 6.03 20.18
N PHE A 216 -20.58 5.39 19.55
CA PHE A 216 -21.84 5.05 20.20
C PHE A 216 -21.71 3.66 20.78
N ALA A 217 -21.85 3.53 22.10
CA ALA A 217 -21.76 2.25 22.80
C ALA A 217 -23.08 1.97 23.51
N SER A 218 -23.61 0.76 23.33
CA SER A 218 -24.78 0.28 24.08
C SER A 218 -24.37 -0.92 24.91
N LEU A 219 -24.57 -0.82 26.22
CA LEU A 219 -24.25 -1.86 27.18
C LEU A 219 -25.51 -2.23 27.93
N GLY A 220 -25.96 -3.48 27.87
CA GLY A 220 -27.10 -3.91 28.66
C GLY A 220 -27.66 -5.25 28.23
N ASN A 221 -28.61 -5.73 29.01
CA ASN A 221 -29.55 -6.77 28.59
C ASN A 221 -30.84 -6.12 28.06
N ALA A 222 -31.89 -6.90 27.79
CA ALA A 222 -33.15 -6.37 27.29
C ALA A 222 -33.85 -5.40 28.26
N ASP A 223 -33.71 -5.63 29.56
CA ASP A 223 -34.45 -4.90 30.60
C ASP A 223 -33.77 -3.60 31.03
N ALA A 224 -32.44 -3.52 30.88
CA ALA A 224 -31.68 -2.35 31.29
C ALA A 224 -30.45 -2.13 30.38
N ARG A 225 -30.61 -1.22 29.41
CA ARG A 225 -29.54 -0.75 28.52
C ARG A 225 -29.07 0.65 28.86
N LEU A 226 -27.76 0.81 28.92
CA LEU A 226 -27.04 2.07 29.03
C LEU A 226 -26.42 2.40 27.67
N ASN A 227 -26.85 3.51 27.08
CA ASN A 227 -26.34 4.02 25.82
C ASN A 227 -25.43 5.21 26.10
N TYR A 228 -24.20 5.13 25.63
CA TYR A 228 -23.20 6.17 25.81
C TYR A 228 -22.79 6.75 24.47
N LEU A 229 -22.64 8.07 24.45
CA LEU A 229 -21.80 8.75 23.46
C LEU A 229 -20.41 8.90 24.06
N ARG A 230 -19.43 8.25 23.45
CA ARG A 230 -18.04 8.25 23.89
C ARG A 230 -17.18 9.03 22.89
N ILE A 231 -16.17 9.70 23.43
CA ILE A 231 -15.14 10.39 22.66
C ILE A 231 -13.77 9.86 23.10
N PRO A 232 -13.33 8.70 22.58
CA PRO A 232 -12.01 8.20 22.90
C PRO A 232 -10.93 8.84 22.04
N ILE A 233 -9.73 8.90 22.60
CA ILE A 233 -8.53 9.42 21.93
C ILE A 233 -7.44 8.36 22.07
N ASP A 234 -7.34 7.46 21.08
CA ASP A 234 -6.37 6.37 21.13
C ASP A 234 -5.00 6.84 20.62
N PHE A 235 -3.96 6.65 21.41
CA PHE A 235 -2.56 6.74 20.97
C PHE A 235 -2.04 5.33 20.78
N GLY A 236 -1.22 5.10 19.74
CA GLY A 236 -0.72 3.75 19.54
C GLY A 236 0.53 3.61 18.70
N LEU A 237 1.03 2.38 18.72
CA LEU A 237 2.25 1.94 18.06
C LEU A 237 1.93 0.83 17.06
N ASN A 238 2.36 1.01 15.82
CA ASN A 238 2.50 -0.05 14.83
C ASN A 238 3.74 -0.88 15.19
N ALA A 239 3.56 -1.84 16.10
CA ALA A 239 4.62 -2.67 16.69
C ALA A 239 5.34 -3.54 15.65
N TYR A 240 4.61 -4.04 14.65
CA TYR A 240 5.15 -4.86 13.57
C TYR A 240 4.49 -4.53 12.23
N ARG A 241 5.27 -4.56 11.15
CA ARG A 241 4.82 -4.46 9.76
C ARG A 241 5.43 -5.61 8.99
N GLY A 242 4.59 -6.48 8.42
CA GLY A 242 5.01 -7.69 7.73
C GLY A 242 3.80 -8.47 7.27
N GLN A 243 3.71 -9.75 7.65
CA GLN A 243 2.58 -10.60 7.31
C GLN A 243 1.75 -10.98 8.54
N VAL A 244 0.42 -10.94 8.39
CA VAL A 244 -0.56 -11.47 9.33
C VAL A 244 -1.40 -12.47 8.54
N LEU A 245 -1.38 -13.75 8.95
CA LEU A 245 -2.06 -14.85 8.24
C LEU A 245 -1.70 -14.94 6.75
N GLY A 246 -0.42 -14.70 6.41
CA GLY A 246 0.07 -14.72 5.02
C GLY A 246 -0.30 -13.49 4.18
N LEU A 247 -1.07 -12.55 4.71
CA LEU A 247 -1.44 -11.29 4.05
C LEU A 247 -0.56 -10.14 4.56
N ALA A 248 -0.26 -9.17 3.71
CA ALA A 248 0.44 -7.96 4.13
C ALA A 248 -0.36 -7.25 5.24
N GLY A 249 0.31 -6.90 6.34
CA GLY A 249 -0.37 -6.44 7.54
C GLY A 249 0.58 -6.10 8.68
N GLY A 250 0.05 -6.10 9.89
CA GLY A 250 0.85 -5.86 11.08
C GLY A 250 0.06 -5.88 12.39
N TYR A 251 0.77 -5.65 13.48
CA TYR A 251 0.21 -5.59 14.84
C TYR A 251 0.30 -4.17 15.40
N ARG A 252 -0.72 -3.78 16.16
CA ARG A 252 -0.86 -2.47 16.79
C ARG A 252 -1.07 -2.64 18.29
N LEU A 253 -0.46 -1.73 19.04
CA LEU A 253 -0.75 -1.50 20.45
C LEU A 253 -1.41 -0.13 20.56
N LEU A 254 -2.41 -0.02 21.43
CA LEU A 254 -3.09 1.26 21.68
C LEU A 254 -3.38 1.45 23.15
N ALA A 255 -3.36 2.70 23.57
CA ALA A 255 -3.87 3.16 24.84
C ALA A 255 -4.33 4.62 24.72
N GLY A 256 -5.33 5.02 25.50
CA GLY A 256 -5.81 6.39 25.43
C GLY A 256 -7.00 6.65 26.34
N PRO A 257 -7.20 7.90 26.78
CA PRO A 257 -8.35 8.24 27.59
C PRO A 257 -9.63 8.18 26.77
N TYR A 258 -10.75 8.03 27.46
CA TYR A 258 -12.07 8.29 26.90
C TYR A 258 -12.91 9.11 27.86
N TYR A 259 -13.77 9.94 27.27
CA TYR A 259 -14.90 10.56 27.94
C TYR A 259 -16.19 9.91 27.45
N ALA A 260 -17.15 9.67 28.34
CA ALA A 260 -18.42 9.07 28.02
C ALA A 260 -19.56 9.90 28.61
N LEU A 261 -20.57 10.19 27.80
CA LEU A 261 -21.82 10.82 28.20
C LEU A 261 -22.94 9.80 28.11
N LEU A 262 -23.66 9.59 29.20
CA LEU A 262 -24.84 8.73 29.23
C LEU A 262 -26.01 9.44 28.55
N LEU A 263 -26.59 8.79 27.54
CA LEU A 263 -27.66 9.33 26.71
C LEU A 263 -29.06 8.98 27.22
N ASN A 264 -29.19 7.89 27.97
CA ASN A 264 -30.46 7.45 28.52
C ASN A 264 -30.32 7.10 30.01
N GLN A 265 -31.39 7.35 30.76
CA GLN A 265 -31.53 6.79 32.10
C GLN A 265 -32.18 5.42 31.93
N SER A 266 -31.54 4.37 32.46
CA SER A 266 -32.10 3.01 32.50
C SER A 266 -32.47 2.64 33.94
N GLY A 267 -33.01 1.44 34.16
CA GLY A 267 -33.22 0.89 35.51
C GLY A 267 -31.94 0.87 36.38
N TYR A 268 -30.75 1.01 35.78
CA TYR A 268 -29.51 1.25 36.50
C TYR A 268 -29.26 2.75 36.73
N LYS A 269 -29.00 3.14 37.98
CA LYS A 269 -28.59 4.51 38.35
C LYS A 269 -27.16 4.82 37.88
N ALA A 270 -26.87 4.93 36.59
CA ALA A 270 -25.50 5.29 36.14
C ALA A 270 -25.24 6.80 36.30
N LYS A 271 -23.97 7.19 36.53
CA LYS A 271 -23.58 8.61 36.48
C LYS A 271 -23.79 9.14 35.06
N LYS A 272 -24.15 10.43 34.96
CA LYS A 272 -24.38 11.10 33.66
C LYS A 272 -23.14 11.13 32.77
N TYR A 273 -21.96 11.15 33.38
CA TYR A 273 -20.68 11.11 32.67
C TYR A 273 -19.75 10.09 33.31
N ASP A 274 -18.86 9.53 32.49
CA ASP A 274 -17.79 8.62 32.90
C ASP A 274 -16.49 8.98 32.17
N VAL A 275 -15.37 8.70 32.82
CA VAL A 275 -14.02 8.90 32.29
C VAL A 275 -13.18 7.67 32.59
N GLY A 276 -12.33 7.32 31.65
CA GLY A 276 -11.51 6.14 31.82
C GLY A 276 -10.39 6.01 30.81
N LEU A 277 -9.79 4.82 30.80
CA LEU A 277 -8.70 4.46 29.93
C LEU A 277 -9.11 3.30 29.02
N ASN A 278 -8.85 3.45 27.73
CA ASN A 278 -8.82 2.38 26.76
C ASN A 278 -7.40 1.88 26.59
N TYR A 279 -7.22 0.57 26.46
CA TYR A 279 -5.98 -0.02 25.99
C TYR A 279 -6.27 -1.34 25.27
N GLY A 280 -5.38 -1.75 24.39
CA GLY A 280 -5.63 -2.94 23.60
C GLY A 280 -4.55 -3.25 22.58
N ILE A 281 -4.82 -4.32 21.85
CA ILE A 281 -4.00 -4.80 20.75
C ILE A 281 -4.87 -4.99 19.51
N GLY A 282 -4.28 -4.82 18.34
CA GLY A 282 -4.97 -5.06 17.08
C GLY A 282 -4.07 -5.71 16.06
N ALA A 283 -4.66 -6.48 15.16
CA ALA A 283 -4.03 -6.98 13.96
C ALA A 283 -4.74 -6.36 12.76
N TYR A 284 -3.98 -5.88 11.78
CA TYR A 284 -4.55 -5.38 10.54
C TYR A 284 -3.95 -6.08 9.33
N ILE A 285 -4.77 -6.21 8.29
CA ILE A 285 -4.39 -6.70 6.96
C ILE A 285 -4.73 -5.64 5.92
N GLY A 286 -3.96 -5.61 4.84
CA GLY A 286 -4.08 -4.63 3.76
C GLY A 286 -3.02 -3.53 3.81
N ASP A 287 -3.09 -2.63 2.83
CA ASP A 287 -2.18 -1.49 2.73
C ASP A 287 -2.59 -0.43 3.75
N ILE A 288 -1.79 -0.30 4.81
CA ILE A 288 -2.01 0.69 5.87
C ILE A 288 -2.18 2.11 5.30
N ASP A 289 -1.60 2.43 4.15
CA ASP A 289 -1.69 3.78 3.56
C ASP A 289 -2.94 4.01 2.71
N ARG A 290 -3.61 2.95 2.23
CA ARG A 290 -4.77 3.05 1.33
C ARG A 290 -6.03 2.49 1.95
N MET A 291 -6.01 1.23 2.32
CA MET A 291 -7.15 0.55 2.91
C MET A 291 -6.66 -0.64 3.73
N SER A 292 -7.09 -0.69 4.99
CA SER A 292 -6.76 -1.80 5.89
C SER A 292 -7.97 -2.23 6.72
N PHE A 293 -8.13 -3.52 6.86
CA PHE A 293 -9.07 -4.14 7.81
C PHE A 293 -8.34 -4.44 9.10
N GLU A 294 -8.95 -4.14 10.23
CA GLU A 294 -8.36 -4.32 11.55
C GLU A 294 -9.31 -5.05 12.49
N LEU A 295 -8.79 -6.11 13.10
CA LEU A 295 -9.38 -6.82 14.22
C LEU A 295 -8.66 -6.37 15.49
N SER A 296 -9.41 -5.85 16.46
CA SER A 296 -8.87 -5.28 17.70
C SER A 296 -9.50 -5.91 18.93
N PHE A 297 -8.68 -6.22 19.93
CA PHE A 297 -9.12 -6.54 21.29
C PHE A 297 -8.83 -5.33 22.17
N LYS A 298 -9.88 -4.71 22.73
CA LYS A 298 -9.76 -3.50 23.55
C LYS A 298 -10.38 -3.72 24.92
N VAL A 299 -9.79 -3.14 25.94
CA VAL A 299 -10.33 -3.02 27.29
C VAL A 299 -10.57 -1.55 27.58
N SER A 300 -11.78 -1.21 27.99
CA SER A 300 -12.14 0.12 28.51
C SER A 300 -12.34 0.00 30.02
N GLN A 301 -11.47 0.65 30.79
CA GLN A 301 -11.56 0.73 32.25
C GLN A 301 -12.09 2.11 32.64
N GLY A 302 -13.29 2.18 33.19
CA GLY A 302 -13.81 3.38 33.85
C GLY A 302 -13.08 3.63 35.17
N PHE A 303 -12.94 4.90 35.52
CA PHE A 303 -12.37 5.32 36.81
C PHE A 303 -13.44 5.69 37.82
N ALA A 304 -14.62 6.08 37.34
CA ALA A 304 -15.73 6.38 38.22
C ALA A 304 -16.41 5.10 38.68
N ASP A 305 -16.75 5.08 39.96
CA ASP A 305 -17.59 4.03 40.53
C ASP A 305 -19.01 4.11 39.95
N VAL A 306 -19.55 2.95 39.62
CA VAL A 306 -20.97 2.78 39.27
C VAL A 306 -21.78 2.81 40.58
N ASN A 307 -23.07 3.14 40.53
CA ASN A 307 -23.89 3.44 41.73
C ASN A 307 -23.79 2.47 42.91
N SER A 308 -24.39 2.90 44.03
CA SER A 308 -24.51 2.14 45.28
C SER A 308 -25.16 0.75 45.18
N ILE A 309 -25.89 0.43 44.09
CA ILE A 309 -26.53 -0.88 43.89
C ILE A 309 -25.55 -1.87 43.25
N MET A 310 -24.59 -1.35 42.48
CA MET A 310 -23.56 -2.11 41.78
C MET A 310 -22.21 -1.39 41.92
N PRO A 311 -21.63 -1.37 43.14
CA PRO A 311 -20.36 -0.70 43.38
C PRO A 311 -19.24 -1.44 42.64
N GLY A 312 -18.32 -0.70 42.06
CA GLY A 312 -17.23 -1.13 41.21
C GLY A 312 -17.03 -0.20 40.02
N ASN A 313 -15.78 -0.07 39.59
CA ASN A 313 -15.46 0.58 38.34
C ASN A 313 -15.89 -0.33 37.18
N GLN A 314 -16.46 0.27 36.13
CA GLN A 314 -16.88 -0.50 34.97
C GLN A 314 -15.66 -0.90 34.12
N GLN A 315 -15.57 -2.18 33.76
CA GLN A 315 -14.56 -2.70 32.85
C GLN A 315 -15.22 -3.41 31.67
N ASN A 316 -15.03 -2.85 30.48
CA ASN A 316 -15.59 -3.39 29.25
C ASN A 316 -14.50 -4.03 28.41
N LYS A 317 -14.71 -5.26 27.95
CA LYS A 317 -13.80 -5.97 27.04
C LYS A 317 -14.50 -6.15 25.70
N TYR A 318 -13.87 -5.63 24.63
CA TYR A 318 -14.41 -5.60 23.29
C TYR A 318 -13.54 -6.35 22.30
N ILE A 319 -14.19 -7.06 21.39
CA ILE A 319 -13.65 -7.48 20.11
C ILE A 319 -14.26 -6.55 19.05
N GLY A 320 -13.40 -5.80 18.36
CA GLY A 320 -13.81 -4.83 17.37
C GLY A 320 -13.28 -5.17 15.99
N LEU A 321 -14.12 -4.97 14.98
CA LEU A 321 -13.73 -4.94 13.58
C LEU A 321 -13.75 -3.49 13.09
N SER A 322 -12.81 -3.15 12.21
CA SER A 322 -12.77 -1.83 11.61
C SER A 322 -12.17 -1.85 10.22
N VAL A 323 -12.63 -0.92 9.39
CA VAL A 323 -12.07 -0.61 8.10
C VAL A 323 -11.51 0.80 8.18
N ASN A 324 -10.27 0.96 7.70
CA ASN A 324 -9.59 2.23 7.67
C ASN A 324 -9.26 2.59 6.23
N PHE A 325 -9.65 3.78 5.80
CA PHE A 325 -9.43 4.30 4.45
C PHE A 325 -8.47 5.48 4.50
N GLY A 326 -7.40 5.42 3.70
CA GLY A 326 -6.48 6.52 3.50
C GLY A 326 -7.17 7.67 2.77
N LEU A 327 -7.16 8.86 3.37
CA LEU A 327 -7.68 10.06 2.74
C LEU A 327 -6.59 10.61 1.81
N LYS A 328 -6.80 10.48 0.49
CA LYS A 328 -5.96 11.22 -0.48
C LYS A 328 -6.25 12.71 -0.28
N LYS A 329 -5.21 13.51 -0.04
CA LYS A 329 -5.34 14.96 -0.25
C LYS A 329 -5.47 15.18 -1.76
N GLY A 330 -6.59 15.76 -2.16
CA GLY A 330 -6.80 16.29 -3.51
C GLY A 330 -5.83 17.40 -3.85
#